data_AF-A0A482WLX1-F1
#
_entry.id   AF-A0A482WLX1-F1
#
_cell.length_a   1.000
_cell.length_b   1.000
_cell.length_c   1.000
_cell.angle_alpha   90.00
_cell.angle_beta   90.00
_cell.angle_gamma   90.00
#
_symmetry.space_group_name_H-M   'P 1'
#
loop_
_entity.id
_entity.type
_entity.pdbx_description
1 polymer ?
#
loop_
_entity_poly.entity_id
_entity_poly.type
_entity_poly.pdbx_seq_one_letter_code
_entity_poly.pdbx_strand_id
1 'polypeptide(L)'
;PLNKNEPEECCNRPPHLKNPYCLDIEVPEDDYFYRKFGVKCQDFVRGFPAVRPGCRLGSRTPFNTLTGVIDANTVYGVSEQFARHLRSGYGGLLRMNPVFSEYGLKDLLPMKLDIPDEGCTRTNRSQFCFEAGEIRVNEQLVLACMHTLMAREHNRLAHALSQINPHWDDETLYQEARRIVIAQIQHITYNEFLPILLGKEIMEKFGLLLQKEVTYRTVYKRNLVKPLFIFHSFQSFILYP
;
A
#
# COMPACT_ATOMS: atom_id res chain seq x y z
N PRO A 1 -19.48 -5.91 14.05
CA PRO A 1 -19.39 -6.07 12.57
C PRO A 1 -19.78 -7.50 12.14
N LEU A 2 -20.88 -7.64 11.37
CA LEU A 2 -21.33 -8.93 10.80
C LEU A 2 -20.36 -9.45 9.72
N ASN A 3 -19.54 -8.57 9.13
CA ASN A 3 -18.36 -8.90 8.34
C ASN A 3 -17.21 -7.98 8.77
N LYS A 4 -15.97 -8.48 8.70
CA LYS A 4 -14.74 -7.81 9.20
C LYS A 4 -14.45 -6.45 8.54
N ASN A 5 -15.17 -6.10 7.48
CA ASN A 5 -14.78 -5.11 6.48
C ASN A 5 -15.86 -4.08 6.13
N GLU A 6 -17.01 -4.06 6.82
CA GLU A 6 -17.94 -2.92 6.76
C GLU A 6 -17.40 -1.79 7.64
N PRO A 7 -17.43 -0.52 7.18
CA PRO A 7 -17.03 0.61 8.01
C PRO A 7 -17.89 0.62 9.28
N GLU A 8 -17.23 0.63 10.44
CA GLU A 8 -17.94 0.65 11.72
C GLU A 8 -18.62 2.01 11.90
N GLU A 9 -19.94 2.00 11.98
CA GLU A 9 -20.73 3.19 12.28
C GLU A 9 -20.63 3.53 13.77
N CYS A 10 -19.93 4.61 14.08
CA CYS A 10 -19.74 5.13 15.41
C CYS A 10 -20.80 6.17 15.78
N CYS A 11 -21.27 7.00 14.85
CA CYS A 11 -22.20 8.08 15.15
C CYS A 11 -23.63 7.61 15.45
N ASN A 12 -24.08 6.57 14.74
CA ASN A 12 -25.49 6.14 14.77
C ASN A 12 -25.80 5.02 15.77
N ARG A 13 -24.88 4.76 16.73
CA ARG A 13 -25.03 3.66 17.70
C ARG A 13 -25.09 4.16 19.14
N PRO A 14 -26.00 3.61 19.97
CA PRO A 14 -26.05 3.97 21.38
C PRO A 14 -24.77 3.51 22.11
N PRO A 15 -24.35 4.18 23.20
CA PRO A 15 -23.05 3.94 23.82
C PRO A 15 -22.75 2.48 24.20
N HIS A 16 -23.77 1.71 24.58
CA HIS A 16 -23.64 0.31 24.97
C HIS A 16 -23.48 -0.67 23.80
N LEU A 17 -23.84 -0.27 22.57
CA LEU A 17 -23.62 -1.04 21.33
C LEU A 17 -22.46 -0.50 20.50
N LYS A 18 -21.85 0.59 20.95
CA LYS A 18 -20.74 1.22 20.29
C LYS A 18 -19.51 0.34 20.42
N ASN A 19 -18.80 0.15 19.30
CA ASN A 19 -17.52 -0.55 19.33
C ASN A 19 -16.56 0.19 20.28
N PRO A 20 -15.82 -0.50 21.17
CA PRO A 20 -14.87 0.14 22.09
C PRO A 20 -13.77 0.97 21.40
N TYR A 21 -13.56 0.76 20.11
CA TYR A 21 -12.59 1.52 19.31
C TYR A 21 -13.18 2.77 18.65
N CYS A 22 -14.47 3.04 18.77
CA CYS A 22 -15.05 4.30 18.28
C CYS A 22 -14.51 5.50 19.04
N LEU A 23 -14.23 6.56 18.29
CA LEU A 23 -13.90 7.89 18.79
C LEU A 23 -14.50 8.90 17.81
N ASP A 24 -15.82 9.02 17.85
CA ASP A 24 -16.59 9.94 17.04
C ASP A 24 -16.08 11.37 17.14
N ILE A 25 -16.14 12.07 16.01
CA ILE A 25 -15.79 13.48 15.91
C ILE A 25 -17.11 14.26 15.95
N GLU A 26 -17.34 14.95 17.07
CA GLU A 26 -18.47 15.87 17.21
C GLU A 26 -18.30 17.06 16.28
N VAL A 27 -19.35 17.34 15.50
CA VAL A 27 -19.37 18.49 14.58
C VAL A 27 -20.01 19.67 15.30
N PRO A 28 -19.35 20.83 15.39
CA PRO A 28 -19.91 22.02 16.00
C PRO A 28 -21.23 22.44 15.34
N GLU A 29 -22.19 22.92 16.14
CA GLU A 29 -23.50 23.36 15.64
C GLU A 29 -23.40 24.58 14.72
N ASP A 30 -22.34 25.37 14.83
CA ASP A 30 -22.03 26.53 13.99
C ASP A 30 -21.12 26.20 12.80
N ASP A 31 -20.85 24.92 12.52
CA ASP A 31 -20.07 24.51 11.35
C ASP A 31 -20.68 25.02 10.04
N TYR A 32 -19.86 25.69 9.23
CA TYR A 32 -20.32 26.36 8.01
C TYR A 32 -20.92 25.41 6.96
N PHE A 33 -20.41 24.18 6.87
CA PHE A 33 -20.75 23.22 5.84
C PHE A 33 -21.74 22.19 6.36
N TYR A 34 -21.39 21.48 7.43
CA TYR A 34 -22.14 20.33 7.93
C TYR A 34 -23.49 20.70 8.53
N ARG A 35 -23.64 21.92 9.07
CA ARG A 35 -24.93 22.44 9.52
C ARG A 35 -25.98 22.45 8.40
N LYS A 36 -25.58 22.71 7.15
CA LYS A 36 -26.50 22.74 5.99
C LYS A 36 -27.07 21.36 5.67
N PHE A 37 -26.41 20.29 6.11
CA PHE A 37 -26.79 18.91 5.89
C PHE A 37 -27.28 18.22 7.17
N GLY A 38 -27.37 18.93 8.29
CA GLY A 38 -27.77 18.38 9.59
C GLY A 38 -26.80 17.35 10.16
N VAL A 39 -25.54 17.33 9.70
CA VAL A 39 -24.52 16.39 10.16
C VAL A 39 -23.92 16.91 11.47
N LYS A 40 -24.05 16.12 12.54
CA LYS A 40 -23.58 16.46 13.90
C LYS A 40 -22.41 15.60 14.38
N CYS A 41 -22.07 14.56 13.64
CA CYS A 41 -21.06 13.59 14.02
C CYS A 41 -20.43 12.99 12.76
N GLN A 42 -19.11 12.77 12.80
CA GLN A 42 -18.38 12.00 11.79
C GLN A 42 -17.84 10.71 12.38
N ASP A 43 -18.00 9.62 11.63
CA ASP A 43 -17.53 8.30 12.03
C ASP A 43 -16.00 8.27 12.06
N PHE A 44 -15.44 7.87 13.20
CA PHE A 44 -14.01 7.68 13.34
C PHE A 44 -13.71 6.51 14.27
N VAL A 45 -12.87 5.61 13.78
CA VAL A 45 -12.44 4.39 14.49
C VAL A 45 -10.96 4.50 14.78
N ARG A 46 -10.58 4.29 16.05
CA ARG A 46 -9.19 4.33 16.48
C ARG A 46 -8.42 3.16 15.90
N GLY A 47 -7.21 3.44 15.39
CA GLY A 47 -6.30 2.41 14.90
C GLY A 47 -6.04 1.29 15.94
N PHE A 48 -5.96 0.05 15.46
CA PHE A 48 -5.81 -1.13 16.30
C PHE A 48 -4.53 -1.07 17.16
N PRO A 49 -4.60 -1.48 18.44
CA PRO A 49 -3.45 -1.47 19.32
C PRO A 49 -2.49 -2.61 18.96
N ALA A 50 -1.21 -2.29 18.77
CA ALA A 50 -0.13 -3.26 18.69
C ALA A 50 0.23 -3.82 20.06
N VAL A 51 0.65 -5.08 20.07
CA VAL A 51 1.24 -5.73 21.25
C VAL A 51 2.68 -5.26 21.39
N ARG A 52 3.06 -4.83 22.60
CA ARG A 52 4.46 -4.46 22.90
C ARG A 52 5.35 -5.70 22.90
N PRO A 53 6.63 -5.59 22.50
CA PRO A 53 7.59 -6.69 22.63
C PRO A 53 7.59 -7.27 24.05
N GLY A 54 7.45 -8.59 24.15
CA GLY A 54 7.35 -9.31 25.43
C GLY A 54 6.02 -9.14 26.16
N CYS A 55 4.94 -8.77 25.46
CA CYS A 55 3.58 -8.63 25.99
C CYS A 55 3.47 -7.75 27.25
N ARG A 56 4.37 -6.76 27.36
CA ARG A 56 4.41 -5.87 28.53
C ARG A 56 3.29 -4.86 28.47
N LEU A 57 2.69 -4.57 29.63
CA LEU A 57 1.75 -3.46 29.78
C LEU A 57 2.44 -2.11 29.49
N GLY A 58 1.69 -1.16 28.94
CA GLY A 58 2.17 0.19 28.70
C GLY A 58 1.25 1.00 27.79
N SER A 59 1.69 2.20 27.40
CA SER A 59 0.90 3.08 26.53
C SER A 59 0.55 2.43 25.19
N ARG A 60 -0.66 2.75 24.69
CA ARG A 60 -1.18 2.25 23.42
C ARG A 60 -0.29 2.70 22.26
N THR A 61 0.03 1.78 21.37
CA THR A 61 0.78 2.02 20.13
C THR A 61 0.02 1.41 18.96
N PRO A 62 -0.05 2.03 17.77
CA PRO A 62 -0.77 1.47 16.63
C PRO A 62 0.02 0.31 15.99
N PHE A 63 -0.71 -0.57 15.29
CA PHE A 63 -0.14 -1.70 14.55
C PHE A 63 0.05 -1.37 13.06
N ASN A 64 1.20 -1.74 12.48
CA ASN A 64 1.46 -1.65 11.06
C ASN A 64 1.17 -3.00 10.39
N THR A 65 0.28 -3.01 9.40
CA THR A 65 -0.07 -4.20 8.61
C THR A 65 0.82 -4.38 7.39
N LEU A 66 1.62 -3.38 7.03
CA LEU A 66 2.59 -3.43 5.92
C LEU A 66 4.02 -3.67 6.41
N THR A 67 4.93 -4.02 5.50
CA THR A 67 6.36 -4.06 5.83
C THR A 67 6.90 -2.64 5.97
N GLY A 68 7.85 -2.43 6.89
CA GLY A 68 8.46 -1.11 7.11
C GLY A 68 9.54 -0.73 6.09
N VAL A 69 9.89 -1.68 5.20
CA VAL A 69 10.92 -1.51 4.17
C VAL A 69 10.28 -1.15 2.84
N ILE A 70 11.02 -0.45 1.97
CA ILE A 70 10.59 -0.19 0.59
C ILE A 70 10.87 -1.45 -0.24
N ASP A 71 9.95 -2.41 -0.21
CA ASP A 71 10.05 -3.72 -0.85
C ASP A 71 8.93 -3.99 -1.87
N ALA A 72 8.25 -2.92 -2.29
CA ALA A 72 7.10 -2.96 -3.19
C ALA A 72 5.96 -3.86 -2.67
N ASN A 73 5.75 -3.95 -1.34
CA ASN A 73 4.60 -4.63 -0.74
C ASN A 73 3.24 -4.14 -1.30
N THR A 74 3.17 -2.92 -1.82
CA THR A 74 1.98 -2.38 -2.48
C THR A 74 1.64 -3.13 -3.77
N VAL A 75 2.63 -3.70 -4.44
CA VAL A 75 2.46 -4.51 -5.66
C VAL A 75 2.32 -6.00 -5.31
N TYR A 76 3.18 -6.51 -4.43
CA TYR A 76 3.33 -7.95 -4.19
C TYR A 76 2.62 -8.48 -2.95
N GLY A 77 2.09 -7.60 -2.10
CA GLY A 77 1.54 -7.98 -0.81
C GLY A 77 2.59 -8.21 0.27
N VAL A 78 2.11 -8.41 1.49
CA VAL A 78 2.94 -8.61 2.69
C VAL A 78 3.11 -10.09 3.02
N SER A 79 2.08 -10.91 2.77
CA SER A 79 2.11 -12.35 3.02
C SER A 79 2.44 -13.13 1.75
N GLU A 80 3.19 -14.21 1.90
CA GLU A 80 3.53 -15.09 0.77
C GLU A 80 2.30 -15.71 0.13
N GLN A 81 1.30 -16.10 0.94
CA GLN A 81 0.03 -16.62 0.46
C GLN A 81 -0.67 -15.64 -0.49
N PHE A 82 -0.74 -14.36 -0.11
CA PHE A 82 -1.37 -13.34 -0.93
C PHE A 82 -0.53 -12.99 -2.17
N ALA A 83 0.80 -12.96 -2.03
CA ALA A 83 1.71 -12.79 -3.17
C ALA A 83 1.51 -13.91 -4.23
N ARG A 84 1.33 -15.17 -3.79
CA ARG A 84 1.01 -16.29 -4.69
C ARG A 84 -0.36 -16.13 -5.36
N HIS A 85 -1.36 -15.64 -4.62
CA HIS A 85 -2.70 -15.36 -5.17
C HIS A 85 -2.68 -14.31 -6.29
N LEU A 86 -1.81 -13.31 -6.18
CA LEU A 86 -1.61 -12.27 -7.22
C LEU A 86 -0.84 -12.76 -8.45
N ARG A 87 -0.21 -13.94 -8.39
CA ARG A 87 0.57 -14.52 -9.50
C ARG A 87 -0.32 -15.33 -10.43
N SER A 88 0.05 -15.34 -11.71
CA SER A 88 -0.56 -16.22 -12.71
C SER A 88 -0.14 -17.68 -12.54
N GLY A 89 1.01 -17.91 -11.90
CA GLY A 89 1.64 -19.22 -11.77
C GLY A 89 2.38 -19.69 -13.03
N TYR A 90 2.53 -18.82 -14.02
CA TYR A 90 3.25 -19.13 -15.26
C TYR A 90 4.09 -17.93 -15.75
N GLY A 91 5.32 -18.23 -16.22
CA GLY A 91 6.22 -17.23 -16.81
C GLY A 91 6.72 -16.15 -15.84
N GLY A 92 6.55 -16.35 -14.54
CA GLY A 92 6.85 -15.39 -13.49
C GLY A 92 5.91 -14.19 -13.46
N LEU A 93 4.73 -14.28 -14.10
CA LEU A 93 3.84 -13.13 -14.30
C LEU A 93 2.85 -12.93 -13.15
N LEU A 94 2.51 -11.68 -12.88
CA LEU A 94 1.32 -11.30 -12.11
C LEU A 94 0.05 -11.49 -12.95
N ARG A 95 -1.05 -11.83 -12.28
CA ARG A 95 -2.39 -11.88 -12.89
C ARG A 95 -2.78 -10.49 -13.34
N MET A 96 -3.31 -10.41 -14.56
CA MET A 96 -3.87 -9.19 -15.13
C MET A 96 -5.22 -9.50 -15.79
N ASN A 97 -6.01 -8.47 -16.03
CA ASN A 97 -7.30 -8.55 -16.69
C ASN A 97 -7.21 -7.98 -18.13
N PRO A 98 -7.23 -8.83 -19.17
CA PRO A 98 -7.10 -8.42 -20.57
C PRO A 98 -8.44 -7.97 -21.20
N VAL A 99 -9.32 -7.34 -20.41
CA VAL A 99 -10.70 -6.99 -20.82
C VAL A 99 -10.77 -6.10 -22.06
N PHE A 100 -9.75 -5.29 -22.34
CA PHE A 100 -9.70 -4.40 -23.50
C PHE A 100 -8.64 -4.81 -24.54
N SER A 101 -8.16 -6.05 -24.47
CA SER A 101 -7.14 -6.58 -25.39
C SER A 101 -7.62 -6.58 -26.84
N GLU A 102 -8.91 -6.82 -27.09
CA GLU A 102 -9.52 -6.76 -28.43
C GLU A 102 -9.40 -5.37 -29.10
N TYR A 103 -9.30 -4.31 -28.30
CA TYR A 103 -9.10 -2.94 -28.77
C TYR A 103 -7.61 -2.54 -28.84
N GLY A 104 -6.70 -3.50 -28.63
CA GLY A 104 -5.25 -3.24 -28.56
C GLY A 104 -4.82 -2.46 -27.32
N LEU A 105 -5.66 -2.39 -26.28
CA LEU A 105 -5.34 -1.72 -25.02
C LEU A 105 -4.62 -2.66 -24.06
N LYS A 106 -3.82 -2.07 -23.15
CA LYS A 106 -3.03 -2.81 -22.15
C LYS A 106 -3.91 -3.35 -21.03
N ASP A 107 -3.51 -4.49 -20.47
CA ASP A 107 -4.24 -5.18 -19.40
C ASP A 107 -4.39 -4.36 -18.12
N LEU A 108 -5.52 -4.48 -17.44
CA LEU A 108 -5.77 -3.86 -16.14
C LEU A 108 -5.42 -4.79 -14.99
N LEU A 109 -5.43 -4.26 -13.76
CA LEU A 109 -5.31 -5.10 -12.57
C LEU A 109 -6.44 -6.15 -12.50
N PRO A 110 -6.19 -7.29 -11.82
CA PRO A 110 -7.21 -8.31 -11.65
C PRO A 110 -8.40 -7.79 -10.84
N MET A 111 -9.57 -8.41 -11.06
CA MET A 111 -10.78 -8.11 -10.30
C MET A 111 -10.71 -8.78 -8.93
N LYS A 112 -11.05 -8.04 -7.88
CA LYS A 112 -11.19 -8.53 -6.52
C LYS A 112 -12.47 -9.35 -6.40
N LEU A 113 -12.32 -10.67 -6.34
CA LEU A 113 -13.42 -11.62 -6.18
C LEU A 113 -13.63 -12.00 -4.71
N ASP A 114 -12.53 -12.02 -3.94
CA ASP A 114 -12.55 -12.32 -2.52
C ASP A 114 -12.85 -11.04 -1.73
N ILE A 115 -14.04 -11.00 -1.12
CA ILE A 115 -14.57 -9.85 -0.36
C ILE A 115 -14.57 -8.56 -1.21
N PRO A 116 -15.45 -8.48 -2.23
CA PRO A 116 -15.38 -7.45 -3.26
C PRO A 116 -15.65 -6.02 -2.77
N ASP A 117 -16.21 -5.86 -1.56
CA ASP A 117 -16.53 -4.56 -0.96
C ASP A 117 -15.43 -4.05 0.00
N GLU A 118 -14.34 -4.80 0.19
CA GLU A 118 -13.24 -4.36 1.06
C GLU A 118 -12.32 -3.37 0.33
N GLY A 119 -12.23 -2.15 0.86
CA GLY A 119 -11.35 -1.10 0.35
C GLY A 119 -11.92 -0.33 -0.85
N CYS A 120 -13.21 -0.49 -1.15
CA CYS A 120 -13.90 0.22 -2.22
C CYS A 120 -15.42 0.20 -2.04
N THR A 121 -16.11 1.18 -2.63
CA THR A 121 -17.57 1.21 -2.67
C THR A 121 -18.05 0.90 -4.09
N ARG A 122 -18.79 -0.20 -4.26
CA ARG A 122 -19.32 -0.63 -5.56
C ARG A 122 -20.73 -0.10 -5.75
N THR A 123 -21.01 0.51 -6.89
CA THR A 123 -22.36 0.99 -7.22
C THR A 123 -23.28 -0.15 -7.64
N ASN A 124 -22.73 -1.21 -8.25
CA ASN A 124 -23.48 -2.38 -8.69
C ASN A 124 -22.71 -3.68 -8.41
N ARG A 125 -23.44 -4.78 -8.19
CA ARG A 125 -22.90 -6.13 -8.01
C ARG A 125 -22.14 -6.67 -9.22
N SER A 126 -22.38 -6.10 -10.41
CA SER A 126 -21.65 -6.46 -11.64
C SER A 126 -20.30 -5.76 -11.78
N GLN A 127 -20.03 -4.72 -11.00
CA GLN A 127 -18.73 -4.04 -10.98
C GLN A 127 -17.82 -4.74 -9.97
N PHE A 128 -16.53 -4.78 -10.23
CA PHE A 128 -15.53 -5.32 -9.31
C PHE A 128 -14.43 -4.30 -9.11
N CYS A 129 -13.89 -4.26 -7.91
CA CYS A 129 -12.74 -3.43 -7.58
C CYS A 129 -11.45 -4.09 -8.05
N PHE A 130 -10.40 -3.31 -8.21
CA PHE A 130 -9.08 -3.87 -8.52
C PHE A 130 -8.48 -4.57 -7.30
N GLU A 131 -7.71 -5.61 -7.56
CA GLU A 131 -6.93 -6.34 -6.57
C GLU A 131 -5.43 -6.13 -6.84
N ALA A 132 -4.69 -5.78 -5.78
CA ALA A 132 -3.25 -5.54 -5.80
C ALA A 132 -2.66 -5.90 -4.42
N GLY A 133 -1.36 -5.63 -4.21
CA GLY A 133 -0.65 -5.94 -2.96
C GLY A 133 -1.18 -5.21 -1.71
N GLU A 134 -2.01 -4.19 -1.86
CA GLU A 134 -2.71 -3.54 -0.74
C GLU A 134 -4.19 -3.27 -1.03
N ILE A 135 -4.98 -3.16 0.04
CA ILE A 135 -6.43 -3.01 -0.02
C ILE A 135 -6.90 -1.65 -0.52
N ARG A 136 -6.04 -0.62 -0.49
CA ARG A 136 -6.42 0.77 -0.83
C ARG A 136 -6.22 1.11 -2.29
N VAL A 137 -5.90 0.14 -3.15
CA VAL A 137 -5.70 0.35 -4.59
C VAL A 137 -6.86 1.08 -5.27
N ASN A 138 -8.07 1.02 -4.71
CA ASN A 138 -9.29 1.64 -5.23
C ASN A 138 -9.68 2.95 -4.53
N GLU A 139 -8.84 3.51 -3.66
CA GLU A 139 -9.14 4.77 -2.95
C GLU A 139 -9.32 5.93 -3.93
N GLN A 140 -8.43 6.02 -4.92
CA GLN A 140 -8.46 7.05 -5.95
C GLN A 140 -7.82 6.56 -7.26
N LEU A 141 -8.23 7.15 -8.39
CA LEU A 141 -7.89 6.67 -9.73
C LEU A 141 -6.38 6.70 -10.05
N VAL A 142 -5.68 7.76 -9.67
CA VAL A 142 -4.22 7.89 -9.85
C VAL A 142 -3.46 6.79 -9.11
N LEU A 143 -3.89 6.41 -7.90
CA LEU A 143 -3.29 5.31 -7.14
C LEU A 143 -3.47 3.99 -7.89
N ALA A 144 -4.68 3.70 -8.35
CA ALA A 144 -4.97 2.52 -9.18
C ALA A 144 -4.09 2.49 -10.44
N CYS A 145 -3.89 3.64 -11.09
CA CYS A 145 -2.99 3.77 -12.24
C CYS A 145 -1.53 3.45 -11.90
N MET A 146 -1.02 3.93 -10.77
CA MET A 146 0.34 3.63 -10.31
C MET A 146 0.54 2.14 -10.01
N HIS A 147 -0.43 1.52 -9.33
CA HIS A 147 -0.44 0.06 -9.10
C HIS A 147 -0.45 -0.72 -10.42
N THR A 148 -1.31 -0.32 -11.36
CA THR A 148 -1.40 -0.94 -12.69
C THR A 148 -0.08 -0.80 -13.45
N LEU A 149 0.57 0.37 -13.38
CA LEU A 149 1.85 0.62 -14.03
C LEU A 149 2.93 -0.32 -13.51
N MET A 150 3.06 -0.46 -12.19
CA MET A 150 4.09 -1.30 -11.57
C MET A 150 3.83 -2.80 -11.82
N ALA A 151 2.58 -3.25 -11.84
CA ALA A 151 2.23 -4.61 -12.21
C ALA A 151 2.57 -4.92 -13.69
N ARG A 152 2.31 -3.97 -14.60
CA ARG A 152 2.70 -4.09 -16.01
C ARG A 152 4.22 -4.10 -16.18
N GLU A 153 4.95 -3.29 -15.42
CA GLU A 153 6.42 -3.27 -15.47
C GLU A 153 7.01 -4.61 -15.00
N HIS A 154 6.45 -5.20 -13.94
CA HIS A 154 6.81 -6.55 -13.51
C HIS A 154 6.65 -7.56 -14.66
N ASN A 155 5.48 -7.60 -15.29
CA ASN A 155 5.22 -8.54 -16.39
C ASN A 155 6.12 -8.28 -17.61
N ARG A 156 6.42 -7.01 -17.92
CA ARG A 156 7.36 -6.64 -18.98
C ARG A 156 8.77 -7.18 -18.68
N LEU A 157 9.23 -7.05 -17.44
CA LEU A 157 10.53 -7.54 -16.98
C LEU A 157 10.60 -9.07 -16.99
N ALA A 158 9.61 -9.75 -16.41
CA ALA A 158 9.54 -11.21 -16.40
C ALA A 158 9.56 -11.80 -17.83
N HIS A 159 8.77 -11.22 -18.74
CA HIS A 159 8.80 -11.61 -20.15
C HIS A 159 10.18 -11.41 -20.79
N ALA A 160 10.80 -10.23 -20.63
CA ALA A 160 12.14 -9.97 -21.17
C ALA A 160 13.20 -10.92 -20.58
N LEU A 161 13.15 -11.19 -19.27
CA LEU A 161 14.06 -12.12 -18.60
C LEU A 161 13.88 -13.55 -19.10
N SER A 162 12.65 -13.99 -19.39
CA SER A 162 12.39 -15.33 -19.94
C SER A 162 12.99 -15.53 -21.33
N GLN A 163 13.05 -14.48 -22.15
CA GLN A 163 13.67 -14.54 -23.47
C GLN A 163 15.19 -14.65 -23.39
N ILE A 164 15.79 -13.95 -22.43
CA ILE A 164 17.25 -13.94 -22.22
C ILE A 164 17.71 -15.21 -21.49
N ASN A 165 16.89 -15.71 -20.55
CA ASN A 165 17.17 -16.89 -19.74
C ASN A 165 16.07 -17.95 -19.90
N PRO A 166 16.02 -18.68 -21.03
CA PRO A 166 14.99 -19.69 -21.26
C PRO A 166 15.01 -20.88 -20.28
N HIS A 167 16.09 -21.00 -19.50
CA HIS A 167 16.29 -22.06 -18.51
C HIS A 167 15.74 -21.71 -17.12
N TRP A 168 15.27 -20.47 -16.90
CA TRP A 168 14.68 -20.06 -15.63
C TRP A 168 13.25 -20.56 -15.49
N ASP A 169 12.91 -21.01 -14.29
CA ASP A 169 11.55 -21.41 -13.94
C ASP A 169 10.68 -20.21 -13.54
N ASP A 170 9.38 -20.47 -13.32
CA ASP A 170 8.41 -19.44 -12.93
C ASP A 170 8.83 -18.65 -11.68
N GLU A 171 9.37 -19.36 -10.67
CA GLU A 171 9.78 -18.74 -9.42
C GLU A 171 10.99 -17.82 -9.60
N THR A 172 12.00 -18.27 -10.34
CA THR A 172 13.19 -17.45 -10.62
C THR A 172 12.80 -16.20 -11.41
N LEU A 173 11.95 -16.33 -12.43
CA LEU A 173 11.46 -15.19 -13.21
C LEU A 173 10.71 -14.17 -12.35
N TYR A 174 9.80 -14.65 -11.50
CA TYR A 174 9.04 -13.81 -10.59
C TYR A 174 9.94 -13.06 -9.61
N GLN A 175 10.88 -13.75 -8.95
CA GLN A 175 11.75 -13.14 -7.96
C GLN A 175 12.73 -12.14 -8.58
N GLU A 176 13.29 -12.43 -9.75
CA GLU A 176 14.20 -11.48 -10.44
C GLU A 176 13.45 -10.25 -10.95
N ALA A 177 12.27 -10.42 -11.56
CA ALA A 177 11.42 -9.29 -11.94
C ALA A 177 11.03 -8.45 -10.71
N ARG A 178 10.64 -9.10 -9.61
CA ARG A 178 10.35 -8.44 -8.33
C ARG A 178 11.53 -7.65 -7.80
N ARG A 179 12.74 -8.23 -7.80
CA ARG A 179 13.96 -7.57 -7.33
C ARG A 179 14.26 -6.29 -8.12
N ILE A 180 14.08 -6.32 -9.44
CA ILE A 180 14.29 -5.15 -10.30
C ILE A 180 13.25 -4.07 -10.02
N VAL A 181 11.96 -4.42 -9.91
CA VAL A 181 10.90 -3.45 -9.58
C VAL A 181 11.13 -2.79 -8.22
N ILE A 182 11.56 -3.57 -7.22
CA ILE A 182 11.93 -3.02 -5.91
C ILE A 182 13.06 -2.00 -6.05
N ALA A 183 14.09 -2.32 -6.82
CA ALA A 183 15.21 -1.41 -7.06
C ALA A 183 14.76 -0.15 -7.82
N GLN A 184 13.86 -0.26 -8.80
CA GLN A 184 13.27 0.89 -9.50
C GLN A 184 12.52 1.81 -8.54
N ILE A 185 11.65 1.25 -7.70
CA ILE A 185 10.88 2.04 -6.71
C ILE A 185 11.81 2.72 -5.71
N GLN A 186 12.80 2.00 -5.18
CA GLN A 186 13.81 2.58 -4.29
C GLN A 186 14.59 3.70 -4.97
N HIS A 187 15.05 3.50 -6.21
CA HIS A 187 15.78 4.51 -6.97
C HIS A 187 14.93 5.76 -7.19
N ILE A 188 13.72 5.64 -7.71
CA ILE A 188 12.79 6.77 -7.91
C ILE A 188 12.56 7.50 -6.58
N THR A 189 12.36 6.76 -5.49
CA THR A 189 12.10 7.34 -4.17
C THR A 189 13.28 8.18 -3.69
N TYR A 190 14.49 7.62 -3.67
CA TYR A 190 15.67 8.29 -3.10
C TYR A 190 16.32 9.31 -4.05
N ASN A 191 16.24 9.08 -5.35
CA ASN A 191 16.91 9.92 -6.35
C ASN A 191 16.03 11.06 -6.87
N GLU A 192 14.72 10.85 -6.96
CA GLU A 192 13.82 11.78 -7.65
C GLU A 192 12.84 12.40 -6.65
N PHE A 193 12.16 11.58 -5.84
CA PHE A 193 11.10 12.08 -4.95
C PHE A 193 11.63 12.78 -3.69
N LEU A 194 12.46 12.10 -2.89
CA LEU A 194 12.94 12.62 -1.61
C LEU A 194 13.76 13.92 -1.74
N PRO A 195 14.63 14.12 -2.75
CA PRO A 195 15.34 15.39 -2.91
C PRO A 195 14.42 16.58 -3.16
N ILE A 196 13.33 16.39 -3.89
CA ILE A 196 12.33 17.45 -4.14
C ILE A 196 11.58 17.77 -2.86
N LEU A 197 11.23 16.74 -2.08
CA LEU A 197 10.45 16.89 -0.84
C LEU A 197 11.26 17.48 0.32
N LEU A 198 12.47 16.95 0.56
CA LEU A 198 13.28 17.27 1.75
C LEU A 198 14.31 18.38 1.49
N GLY A 199 14.62 18.66 0.23
CA GLY A 199 15.70 19.55 -0.16
C GLY A 199 17.08 18.91 -0.03
N LYS A 200 18.04 19.46 -0.77
CA LYS A 200 19.41 18.93 -0.87
C LYS A 200 20.15 18.91 0.47
N GLU A 201 19.99 19.94 1.30
CA GLU A 201 20.66 20.05 2.60
C GLU A 201 20.28 18.91 3.56
N ILE A 202 19.00 18.56 3.64
CA ILE A 202 18.51 17.45 4.47
C ILE A 202 19.01 16.12 3.91
N MET A 203 18.96 15.94 2.59
CA MET A 203 19.47 14.73 1.95
C MET A 203 20.97 14.51 2.23
N GLU A 204 21.78 15.56 2.19
CA GLU A 204 23.21 15.50 2.53
C GLU A 204 23.43 15.21 4.02
N LYS A 205 22.72 15.93 4.90
CA LYS A 205 22.84 15.79 6.35
C LYS A 205 22.57 14.36 6.83
N PHE A 206 21.61 13.67 6.23
CA PHE A 206 21.26 12.29 6.58
C PHE A 206 21.94 11.24 5.68
N GLY A 207 22.79 11.64 4.74
CA GLY A 207 23.51 10.73 3.85
C GLY A 207 22.59 9.92 2.93
N LEU A 208 21.50 10.52 2.46
CA LEU A 208 20.47 9.88 1.63
C LEU A 208 20.71 10.07 0.12
N LEU A 209 21.70 10.87 -0.27
CA LEU A 209 22.08 11.04 -1.67
C LEU A 209 22.68 9.76 -2.25
N LEU A 210 22.30 9.44 -3.49
CA LEU A 210 22.94 8.35 -4.22
C LEU A 210 24.39 8.70 -4.54
N GLN A 211 25.29 7.77 -4.24
CA GLN A 211 26.71 7.89 -4.55
C GLN A 211 26.91 7.61 -6.05
N LYS A 212 27.53 8.55 -6.77
CA LYS A 212 27.81 8.43 -8.21
C LYS A 212 28.98 7.50 -8.53
N GLU A 213 29.81 7.18 -7.53
CA GLU A 213 30.98 6.34 -7.69
C GLU A 213 30.76 4.95 -7.08
N VAL A 214 31.25 3.92 -7.75
CA VAL A 214 31.29 2.51 -7.29
C VAL A 214 32.35 2.35 -6.19
N THR A 215 32.34 3.23 -5.19
CA THR A 215 33.05 3.00 -3.94
C THR A 215 32.05 2.39 -2.95
N TYR A 216 32.08 1.07 -2.87
CA TYR A 216 31.38 0.21 -1.92
C TYR A 216 31.53 0.70 -0.48
N ARG A 217 30.71 1.67 -0.03
CA ARG A 217 30.82 2.19 1.34
C ARG A 217 29.51 2.59 2.01
N THR A 218 28.41 1.94 1.65
CA THR A 218 27.28 1.77 2.56
C THR A 218 26.97 0.29 2.74
N VAL A 219 27.74 -0.34 3.62
CA VAL A 219 27.53 -1.73 4.04
C VAL A 219 26.15 -1.83 4.70
N TYR A 220 25.37 -2.83 4.29
CA TYR A 220 24.14 -3.20 4.97
C TYR A 220 24.39 -3.36 6.48
N LYS A 221 23.83 -2.46 7.29
CA LYS A 221 23.93 -2.55 8.76
C LYS A 221 22.81 -3.44 9.28
N ARG A 222 23.13 -4.70 9.61
CA ARG A 222 22.18 -5.69 10.20
C ARG A 222 21.47 -5.19 11.46
N ASN A 223 22.12 -4.32 12.23
CA ASN A 223 21.61 -3.85 13.52
C ASN A 223 20.70 -2.61 13.41
N LEU A 224 20.44 -2.11 12.20
CA LEU A 224 19.44 -1.05 12.01
C LEU A 224 18.04 -1.64 12.12
N VAL A 225 17.27 -1.10 13.07
CA VAL A 225 15.85 -1.42 13.22
C VAL A 225 15.11 -0.77 12.06
N LYS A 226 14.34 -1.55 11.29
CA LYS A 226 13.59 -1.08 10.11
C LYS A 226 12.06 -1.05 10.28
N PRO A 227 11.49 -0.70 11.44
CA PRO A 227 10.07 -0.49 11.55
C PRO A 227 9.72 0.88 10.96
N LEU A 228 8.51 0.99 10.43
CA LEU A 228 7.91 2.30 10.20
C LEU A 228 7.64 2.93 11.58
N PHE A 229 8.30 4.05 11.89
CA PHE A 229 8.06 4.76 13.15
C PHE A 229 6.67 5.41 13.14
N ILE A 230 6.02 5.47 14.30
CA ILE A 230 4.65 6.02 14.46
C ILE A 230 4.56 7.45 13.91
N PHE A 231 5.59 8.28 14.13
CA PHE A 231 5.63 9.62 13.57
C PHE A 231 5.62 9.61 12.03
N HIS A 232 6.20 8.62 11.38
CA HIS A 232 6.18 8.46 9.91
C HIS A 232 4.92 7.74 9.39
N SER A 233 3.93 7.46 10.24
CA SER A 233 2.58 7.19 9.74
C SER A 233 1.91 8.49 9.26
N PHE A 234 0.77 8.38 8.56
CA PHE A 234 0.03 9.42 7.82
C PHE A 234 0.14 10.88 8.37
N GLN A 235 0.25 11.07 9.69
CA GLN A 235 0.37 12.37 10.35
C GLN A 235 1.58 13.22 9.92
N SER A 236 2.78 12.67 9.67
CA SER A 236 3.93 13.52 9.26
C SER A 236 4.06 13.71 7.75
N PHE A 237 3.52 12.81 6.93
CA PHE A 237 3.60 12.92 5.47
C PHE A 237 2.66 14.01 4.90
N ILE A 238 1.63 14.41 5.63
CA ILE A 238 0.70 15.50 5.25
C ILE A 238 1.19 16.88 5.74
N LEU A 239 2.07 16.93 6.74
CA LEU A 239 2.48 18.18 7.41
C LEU A 239 3.58 18.98 6.71
N TYR A 240 3.96 18.61 5.48
CA TYR A 240 4.85 19.42 4.65
C TYR A 240 4.04 20.05 3.49
N PRO A 241 3.59 21.31 3.62
CA PRO A 241 3.08 22.09 2.51
C PRO A 241 4.18 22.51 1.52
#